data_AF-A0A6N3X841-F1
#
_entry.id   AF-A0A6N3X841-F1
#
_cell.length_a   1.000
_cell.length_b   1.000
_cell.length_c   1.000
_cell.angle_alpha   90.00
_cell.angle_beta   90.00
_cell.angle_gamma   90.00
#
_symmetry.space_group_name_H-M   'P 1'
#
loop_
_entity.id
_entity.type
_entity.pdbx_description
1 polymer ?
#
loop_
_entity_poly.entity_id
_entity_poly.type
_entity_poly.pdbx_seq_one_letter_code
_entity_poly.pdbx_strand_id
1 'polypeptide(L)'
;TASQGFWTITANTLAGYGQLLTHFQATARQLGGPVRIVEVGAQLAQQGGASLLLFTALISINLAVLNALPLPALDGGQMVLLLWEGLRGQPLPERWTLAVNRLGFALLLGLVGVLMVRDTSQLNIFKTWLSS
;
A
#
# COMPACT_ATOMS: atom_id res chain seq x y z
N THR A 1 -8.77 20.09 36.87
CA THR A 1 -8.03 20.53 35.67
C THR A 1 -7.39 19.40 34.87
N ALA A 2 -6.97 18.26 35.47
CA ALA A 2 -6.43 17.12 34.71
C ALA A 2 -7.48 16.27 33.94
N SER A 3 -8.73 16.21 34.41
CA SER A 3 -9.77 15.39 33.77
C SER A 3 -10.28 15.95 32.45
N GLN A 4 -10.31 17.28 32.27
CA GLN A 4 -10.80 17.89 31.03
C GLN A 4 -9.83 17.69 29.86
N GLY A 5 -8.51 17.73 30.11
CA GLY A 5 -7.50 17.45 29.09
C GLY A 5 -7.54 16.00 28.57
N PHE A 6 -7.87 15.04 29.43
CA PHE A 6 -7.98 13.63 29.05
C PHE A 6 -9.13 13.40 28.07
N TRP A 7 -10.28 14.05 28.31
CA TRP A 7 -11.43 13.99 27.41
C TRP A 7 -11.17 14.68 26.09
N THR A 8 -10.47 15.83 26.08
CA THR A 8 -10.11 16.53 24.84
C THR A 8 -9.09 15.73 24.02
N ILE A 9 -8.09 15.12 24.65
CA ILE A 9 -7.11 14.29 23.94
C ILE A 9 -7.79 13.01 23.39
N THR A 10 -8.66 12.37 24.16
CA THR A 10 -9.39 11.18 23.72
C THR A 10 -10.36 11.50 22.58
N ALA A 11 -11.13 12.58 22.69
CA ALA A 11 -12.05 13.04 21.65
C ALA A 11 -11.32 13.46 20.37
N ASN A 12 -10.18 14.15 20.49
CA ASN A 12 -9.36 14.52 19.34
C ASN A 12 -8.66 13.32 18.69
N THR A 13 -8.28 12.31 19.48
CA THR A 13 -7.72 11.06 18.94
C THR A 13 -8.80 10.27 18.20
N LEU A 14 -10.01 10.13 18.76
CA LEU A 14 -11.17 9.52 18.09
C LEU A 14 -11.60 10.25 16.82
N ALA A 15 -11.63 11.58 16.86
CA ALA A 15 -11.90 12.40 15.68
C ALA A 15 -10.79 12.24 14.63
N GLY A 16 -9.53 12.13 15.03
CA GLY A 16 -8.40 11.82 14.16
C GLY A 16 -8.52 10.45 13.49
N TYR A 17 -8.89 9.41 14.24
CA TYR A 17 -9.20 8.08 13.70
C TYR A 17 -10.34 8.14 12.66
N GLY A 18 -11.41 8.91 12.94
CA GLY A 18 -12.52 9.11 12.01
C GLY A 18 -12.16 9.92 10.76
N GLN A 19 -11.27 10.91 10.88
CA GLN A 19 -10.73 11.64 9.73
C GLN A 19 -9.85 10.77 8.84
N LEU A 20 -9.05 9.86 9.43
CA LEU A 20 -8.25 8.90 8.67
C LEU A 20 -9.09 7.92 7.87
N LEU A 21 -10.27 7.51 8.40
CA LEU A 21 -11.22 6.65 7.68
C LEU A 21 -11.95 7.40 6.55
N THR A 22 -12.35 8.65 6.78
CA THR A 22 -13.11 9.45 5.79
C THR A 22 -12.21 10.04 4.70
N HIS A 23 -10.97 10.41 5.03
CA HIS A 23 -9.98 10.96 4.09
C HIS A 23 -8.92 9.91 3.69
N PHE A 24 -9.24 8.62 3.86
CA PHE A 24 -8.39 7.50 3.51
C PHE A 24 -7.84 7.60 2.09
N GLN A 25 -8.66 8.05 1.13
CA GLN A 25 -8.22 8.26 -0.26
C GLN A 25 -7.17 9.35 -0.42
N ALA A 26 -7.22 10.42 0.39
CA ALA A 26 -6.22 11.49 0.33
C ALA A 26 -4.89 11.02 0.93
N THR A 27 -4.93 10.29 2.06
CA THR A 27 -3.74 9.70 2.69
C THR A 27 -3.14 8.57 1.83
N ALA A 28 -3.98 7.69 1.28
CA ALA A 28 -3.55 6.61 0.38
C ALA A 28 -2.89 7.15 -0.90
N ARG A 29 -3.39 8.27 -1.45
CA ARG A 29 -2.76 8.96 -2.59
C ARG A 29 -1.44 9.65 -2.21
N GLN A 30 -1.27 10.10 -0.97
CA GLN A 30 -0.02 10.68 -0.46
C GLN A 30 1.05 9.62 -0.12
N LEU A 31 0.66 8.35 0.02
CA LEU A 31 1.53 7.19 0.23
C LEU A 31 2.01 6.55 -1.08
N GLY A 32 1.97 7.28 -2.20
CA GLY A 32 2.11 6.75 -3.57
C GLY A 32 3.44 6.09 -3.95
N GLY A 33 4.36 5.89 -3.01
CA GLY A 33 5.67 5.29 -3.25
C GLY A 33 6.10 4.35 -2.12
N PRO A 34 6.67 3.16 -2.41
CA PRO A 34 7.13 2.21 -1.38
C PRO A 34 8.18 2.82 -0.45
N VAL A 35 9.03 3.73 -0.95
CA VAL A 35 10.01 4.47 -0.14
C VAL A 35 9.32 5.36 0.90
N ARG A 36 8.27 6.07 0.49
CA ARG A 36 7.52 7.00 1.35
C ARG A 36 6.69 6.26 2.41
N ILE A 37 6.19 5.07 2.09
CA ILE A 37 5.51 4.19 3.06
C ILE A 37 6.47 3.81 4.20
N VAL A 38 7.72 3.45 3.88
CA VAL A 38 8.73 3.13 4.88
C VAL A 38 9.10 4.36 5.72
N GLU A 39 9.28 5.52 5.09
CA GLU A 39 9.59 6.78 5.77
C GLU A 39 8.50 7.18 6.77
N VAL A 40 7.23 7.20 6.33
CA VAL A 40 6.09 7.53 7.19
C VAL A 40 5.92 6.48 8.29
N GLY A 41 6.11 5.19 7.97
CA GLY A 41 6.07 4.12 8.97
C GLY A 41 7.14 4.30 10.06
N ALA A 42 8.36 4.68 9.69
CA ALA A 42 9.43 4.96 10.63
C ALA A 42 9.14 6.18 11.52
N GLN A 43 8.54 7.24 10.97
CA GLN A 43 8.12 8.41 11.75
C GLN A 43 7.01 8.04 12.74
N LEU A 44 6.01 7.27 12.31
CA LEU A 44 4.89 6.85 13.17
C LEU A 44 5.33 5.85 14.25
N ALA A 45 6.32 5.00 13.97
CA ALA A 45 6.93 4.13 14.97
C ALA A 45 7.58 4.91 16.12
N GLN A 46 8.16 6.10 15.83
CA GLN A 46 8.73 6.97 16.86
C GLN A 46 7.65 7.75 17.65
N GLN A 47 6.47 7.96 17.07
CA GLN A 47 5.35 8.67 17.71
C GLN A 47 4.49 7.77 18.63
N GLY A 48 4.72 6.46 18.63
CA GLY A 48 4.10 5.50 19.54
C GLY A 48 3.32 4.38 18.84
N GLY A 49 3.07 3.29 19.57
CA GLY A 49 2.48 2.06 19.00
C GLY A 49 1.06 2.21 18.45
N ALA A 50 0.24 3.10 19.02
CA ALA A 50 -1.14 3.30 18.56
C ALA A 50 -1.21 3.87 17.13
N SER A 51 -0.36 4.85 16.80
CA SER A 51 -0.30 5.45 15.46
C SER A 51 0.24 4.46 14.43
N LEU A 52 1.21 3.63 14.82
CA LEU A 52 1.73 2.57 13.96
C LEU A 52 0.68 1.49 13.66
N LEU A 53 -0.13 1.11 14.65
CA LEU A 53 -1.23 0.14 14.47
C LEU A 53 -2.26 0.64 13.46
N LEU A 54 -2.66 1.91 13.54
CA LEU A 54 -3.54 2.48 12.51
C LEU A 54 -2.94 2.50 11.13
N PHE A 55 -1.68 2.93 11.04
CA PHE A 55 -1.00 3.03 9.77
C PHE A 55 -0.89 1.67 9.10
N THR A 56 -0.58 0.66 9.89
CA THR A 56 -0.56 -0.74 9.45
C THR A 56 -1.94 -1.21 9.02
N ALA A 57 -3.00 -0.89 9.79
CA ALA A 57 -4.38 -1.21 9.40
C ALA A 57 -4.78 -0.52 8.08
N LEU A 58 -4.37 0.74 7.90
CA LEU A 58 -4.59 1.52 6.68
C LEU A 58 -3.93 0.85 5.47
N ILE A 59 -2.65 0.49 5.59
CA ILE A 59 -1.89 -0.22 4.54
C ILE A 59 -2.54 -1.57 4.26
N SER A 60 -2.91 -2.33 5.30
CA SER A 60 -3.53 -3.65 5.16
C SER A 60 -4.83 -3.59 4.37
N ILE A 61 -5.68 -2.60 4.62
CA ILE A 61 -6.93 -2.40 3.86
C ILE A 61 -6.62 -2.07 2.40
N ASN A 62 -5.65 -1.18 2.13
CA ASN A 62 -5.23 -0.89 0.75
C ASN A 62 -4.69 -2.13 0.05
N LEU A 63 -3.86 -2.92 0.73
CA LEU A 63 -3.29 -4.14 0.18
C LEU A 63 -4.38 -5.19 -0.12
N ALA A 64 -5.38 -5.31 0.75
CA ALA A 64 -6.54 -6.17 0.49
C ALA A 64 -7.31 -5.75 -0.77
N VAL A 65 -7.54 -4.44 -0.95
CA VAL A 65 -8.19 -3.91 -2.17
C VAL A 65 -7.33 -4.13 -3.41
N LEU A 66 -6.02 -3.90 -3.32
CA LEU A 66 -5.07 -4.14 -4.42
C LEU A 66 -5.00 -5.63 -4.79
N ASN A 67 -4.94 -6.53 -3.80
CA ASN A 67 -4.91 -7.96 -4.01
C ASN A 67 -6.19 -8.50 -4.64
N ALA A 68 -7.34 -7.83 -4.43
CA ALA A 68 -8.60 -8.19 -5.07
C ALA A 68 -8.68 -7.79 -6.55
N LEU A 69 -7.74 -6.98 -7.06
CA LEU A 69 -7.72 -6.59 -8.47
C LEU A 69 -7.42 -7.81 -9.37
N PRO A 70 -7.96 -7.83 -10.61
CA PRO A 70 -7.74 -8.91 -11.56
C PRO A 70 -6.36 -8.80 -12.23
N LEU A 71 -5.30 -8.69 -11.43
CA LEU A 71 -3.92 -8.59 -11.89
C LEU A 71 -3.22 -9.94 -11.76
N PRO A 72 -2.47 -10.38 -12.79
CA PRO A 72 -1.70 -11.62 -12.72
C PRO A 72 -0.65 -11.55 -11.60
N ALA A 73 -0.45 -12.67 -10.90
CA ALA A 73 0.31 -12.80 -9.65
C ALA A 73 -0.34 -12.25 -8.35
N LEU A 74 -1.51 -11.58 -8.41
CA LEU A 74 -2.32 -11.26 -7.23
C LEU A 74 -3.46 -12.26 -7.01
N ASP A 75 -4.00 -12.31 -5.80
CA ASP A 75 -5.07 -13.23 -5.38
C ASP A 75 -6.31 -13.09 -6.29
N GLY A 76 -6.72 -11.86 -6.60
CA GLY A 76 -7.85 -11.57 -7.49
C GLY A 76 -7.62 -12.02 -8.93
N GLY A 77 -6.38 -11.97 -9.43
CA GLY A 77 -6.03 -12.52 -10.73
C GLY A 77 -6.17 -14.04 -10.80
N GLN A 78 -5.75 -14.74 -9.73
CA GLN A 78 -5.94 -16.19 -9.62
C GLN A 78 -7.42 -16.56 -9.54
N MET A 79 -8.21 -15.79 -8.77
CA MET A 79 -9.67 -15.96 -8.73
C MET A 79 -10.30 -15.80 -10.11
N VAL A 80 -9.87 -14.82 -10.91
CA VAL A 80 -10.38 -14.66 -12.28
C VAL A 80 -10.01 -15.84 -13.18
N LEU A 81 -8.79 -16.38 -13.07
CA LEU A 81 -8.39 -17.57 -13.82
C LEU A 81 -9.23 -18.80 -13.42
N LEU A 82 -9.47 -19.00 -12.13
CA LEU A 82 -10.33 -20.08 -11.63
C LEU A 82 -11.80 -19.90 -12.06
N LEU A 83 -12.32 -18.68 -12.05
CA LEU A 83 -13.65 -18.38 -12.58
C LEU A 83 -13.72 -18.67 -14.08
N TRP A 84 -12.68 -18.33 -14.83
CA TRP A 84 -12.58 -18.64 -16.24
C TRP A 84 -12.52 -20.15 -16.52
N GLU A 85 -11.76 -20.91 -15.71
CA GLU A 85 -11.75 -22.38 -15.75
C GLU A 85 -13.14 -22.96 -15.48
N GLY A 86 -13.81 -22.47 -14.44
CA GLY A 86 -15.15 -22.88 -14.06
C GLY A 86 -16.18 -22.62 -15.16
N LEU A 87 -16.10 -21.47 -15.83
CA LEU A 87 -16.96 -21.13 -16.97
C LEU A 87 -16.66 -21.97 -18.21
N ARG A 88 -15.39 -22.27 -18.47
CA ARG A 88 -14.97 -23.06 -19.65
C ARG A 88 -15.16 -24.56 -19.45
N GLY A 89 -15.27 -25.02 -18.20
CA GLY A 89 -15.42 -26.44 -17.85
C GLY A 89 -14.19 -27.30 -18.17
N GLN A 90 -13.08 -26.68 -18.54
CA GLN A 90 -11.81 -27.35 -18.84
C GLN A 90 -10.68 -26.64 -18.10
N PRO A 91 -9.76 -27.39 -17.45
CA PRO A 91 -8.64 -26.78 -16.73
C PRO A 91 -7.74 -26.02 -17.71
N LEU A 92 -7.23 -24.85 -17.31
CA LEU A 92 -6.20 -24.21 -18.12
C LEU A 92 -4.95 -25.08 -18.12
N PRO A 93 -4.21 -25.15 -19.25
CA PRO A 93 -2.94 -25.84 -19.26
C PRO A 93 -1.98 -25.16 -18.27
N GLU A 94 -1.35 -25.93 -17.41
CA GLU A 94 -0.47 -25.43 -16.34
C GLU A 94 0.60 -24.45 -16.84
N ARG A 95 1.13 -24.69 -18.05
CA ARG A 95 2.04 -23.80 -18.79
C ARG A 95 1.52 -22.36 -18.96
N TRP A 96 0.22 -22.17 -19.17
CA TRP A 96 -0.40 -20.85 -19.32
C TRP A 96 -0.50 -20.15 -17.97
N THR A 97 -0.98 -20.85 -16.94
CA THR A 97 -1.07 -20.30 -15.57
C THR A 97 0.30 -19.91 -15.05
N LEU A 98 1.32 -20.74 -15.28
CA LEU A 98 2.70 -20.47 -14.92
C LEU A 98 3.27 -19.26 -15.69
N ALA A 99 3.00 -19.16 -16.99
CA ALA A 99 3.46 -18.04 -17.81
C ALA A 99 2.81 -16.72 -17.38
N VAL A 100 1.49 -16.71 -17.15
CA VAL A 100 0.74 -15.54 -16.68
C VAL A 100 1.24 -15.09 -15.31
N ASN A 101 1.42 -16.01 -14.37
CA ASN A 101 1.96 -15.65 -13.04
C ASN A 101 3.41 -15.15 -13.10
N ARG A 102 4.28 -15.77 -13.90
CA ARG A 102 5.67 -15.30 -14.07
C ARG A 102 5.73 -13.91 -14.69
N LEU A 103 4.93 -13.66 -15.73
CA LEU A 103 4.83 -12.35 -16.37
C LEU A 103 4.26 -11.31 -15.40
N GLY A 104 3.19 -11.65 -14.67
CA GLY A 104 2.61 -10.78 -13.66
C GLY A 104 3.61 -10.42 -12.57
N PHE A 105 4.33 -11.41 -12.05
CA PHE A 105 5.35 -11.19 -11.03
C PHE A 105 6.52 -10.34 -11.54
N ALA A 106 7.03 -10.63 -12.75
CA ALA A 106 8.08 -9.83 -13.37
C ALA A 106 7.63 -8.38 -13.61
N LEU A 107 6.37 -8.17 -14.04
CA LEU A 107 5.79 -6.86 -14.22
C LEU A 107 5.68 -6.10 -12.89
N LEU A 108 5.18 -6.75 -11.83
CA LEU A 108 5.06 -6.15 -10.51
C LEU A 108 6.43 -5.75 -9.95
N LEU A 109 7.42 -6.64 -10.02
CA LEU A 109 8.79 -6.33 -9.60
C LEU A 109 9.40 -5.19 -10.42
N GLY A 110 9.20 -5.21 -11.75
CA GLY A 110 9.63 -4.14 -12.64
C GLY A 110 8.98 -2.80 -12.27
N LEU A 111 7.67 -2.81 -11.99
CA LEU A 111 6.93 -1.62 -11.57
C LEU A 111 7.46 -1.08 -10.24
N VAL A 112 7.64 -1.94 -9.23
CA VAL A 112 8.22 -1.55 -7.93
C VAL A 112 9.62 -0.97 -8.11
N GLY A 113 10.46 -1.61 -8.95
CA GLY A 113 11.80 -1.12 -9.26
C GLY A 113 11.78 0.26 -9.93
N VAL A 114 10.93 0.45 -10.95
CA VAL A 114 10.77 1.74 -11.63
C VAL A 114 10.25 2.81 -10.67
N LEU A 115 9.28 2.49 -9.82
CA LEU A 115 8.75 3.41 -8.81
C LEU A 115 9.83 3.79 -7.79
N MET A 116 10.62 2.84 -7.31
CA MET A 116 11.74 3.13 -6.41
C MET A 116 12.80 4.01 -7.05
N VAL A 117 13.19 3.75 -8.31
CA VAL A 117 14.15 4.59 -9.04
C VAL A 117 13.57 5.99 -9.25
N ARG A 118 12.30 6.09 -9.64
CA ARG A 118 11.60 7.36 -9.79
C ARG A 118 11.60 8.15 -8.47
N ASP A 119 11.16 7.54 -7.38
CA ASP A 119 11.09 8.19 -6.07
C ASP A 119 12.49 8.64 -5.60
N THR A 120 13.50 7.80 -5.80
CA THR A 120 14.90 8.13 -5.46
C THR A 120 15.45 9.27 -6.32
N SER A 121 15.15 9.28 -7.62
CA SER A 121 15.58 10.34 -8.54
C SER A 121 14.93 11.69 -8.27
N GLN A 122 13.75 11.69 -7.64
CA GLN A 122 13.02 12.89 -7.25
C GLN A 122 13.48 13.47 -5.91
N LEU A 123 14.28 12.73 -5.13
CA LEU A 123 14.90 13.26 -3.91
C LEU A 123 16.00 14.26 -4.32
N ASN A 124 15.67 15.55 -4.23
CA ASN A 124 16.53 16.72 -4.47
C ASN A 124 17.87 16.77 -3.66
N ILE A 125 18.22 15.72 -2.92
CA ILE A 125 19.47 15.59 -2.17
C ILE A 125 20.68 15.67 -3.11
N PHE A 126 20.56 15.16 -4.34
CA PHE A 126 21.63 15.22 -5.36
C PHE A 126 21.80 16.62 -5.99
N LYS A 127 20.75 17.46 -5.99
CA LYS A 127 20.85 18.84 -6.51
C LYS A 127 21.57 19.77 -5.54
N THR A 128 21.42 19.56 -4.23
CA THR A 128 22.04 20.41 -3.20
C THR A 128 23.57 20.25 -3.12
N TRP A 129 24.10 19.04 -3.39
CA TRP A 129 25.55 18.77 -3.40
C TRP A 129 26.28 19.30 -4.64
N LEU A 130 25.56 19.56 -5.74
CA LEU A 130 26.14 20.03 -7.00
C LEU A 130 26.00 21.54 -7.20
N SER A 131 25.22 22.22 -6.34
CA SER A 131 25.06 23.67 -6.31
C SER A 131 25.75 24.35 -5.11
N SER A 132 26.70 23.66 -4.45
CA SER A 132 27.58 24.21 -3.40
C SER A 132 29.04 24.06 -3.78
#